data_AF-A0A2D3T2G5-F1
#
_entry.id   AF-A0A2D3T2G5-F1
#
_cell.length_a   1.000
_cell.length_b   1.000
_cell.length_c   1.000
_cell.angle_alpha   90.00
_cell.angle_beta   90.00
_cell.angle_gamma   90.00
#
_symmetry.space_group_name_H-M   'P 1'
#
loop_
_entity.id
_entity.type
_entity.pdbx_description
1 polymer ?
#
loop_
_entity_poly.entity_id
_entity_poly.type
_entity_poly.pdbx_seq_one_letter_code
_entity_poly.pdbx_strand_id
1 'polypeptide(L)'
;MTASVEGGYLLKVGEYVSRSQILHSFWVQPKAQLTWMDVKPENHTDQNGTRVTGQGNYLQSRLGLRAHLLGHSPQDEGKQREFEPFIEANWIYQPKPTAIRMDDRTYEIQGARHLGEFKMGVDAKLSARLHLWGHVAQQIGTKEYTDTRGTIGVKYHFQ
;
A
#
# COMPACT_ATOMS: atom_id res chain seq x y z
N MET A 1 8.78 -18.70 6.22
CA MET A 1 8.76 -17.55 7.14
C MET A 1 8.80 -16.26 6.35
N THR A 2 8.11 -15.22 6.82
CA THR A 2 8.13 -13.88 6.21
C THR A 2 8.55 -12.87 7.25
N ALA A 3 9.50 -12.01 6.92
CA ALA A 3 9.95 -10.89 7.74
C ALA A 3 9.89 -9.61 6.92
N SER A 4 9.54 -8.48 7.54
CA SER A 4 9.53 -7.19 6.87
C SER A 4 10.09 -6.10 7.77
N VAL A 5 10.85 -5.20 7.17
CA VAL A 5 11.33 -3.96 7.79
C VAL A 5 10.72 -2.81 7.01
N GLU A 6 10.11 -1.86 7.71
CA GLU A 6 9.56 -0.64 7.12
C GLU A 6 10.14 0.57 7.86
N GLY A 7 10.51 1.59 7.10
CA GLY A 7 10.96 2.88 7.60
C GLY A 7 10.32 4.00 6.80
N GLY A 8 10.05 5.12 7.45
CA GLY A 8 9.55 6.31 6.78
C GLY A 8 9.81 7.55 7.60
N TYR A 9 9.74 8.71 6.96
CA TYR A 9 9.97 9.99 7.61
C TYR A 9 8.87 10.97 7.23
N LEU A 10 8.31 11.69 8.20
CA LEU A 10 7.22 12.63 7.97
C LEU A 10 7.78 14.05 7.84
N LEU A 11 7.66 14.63 6.64
CA LEU A 11 8.11 15.98 6.32
C LEU A 11 6.93 16.92 6.22
N LYS A 12 6.96 18.01 6.99
CA LYS A 12 6.04 19.13 6.80
C LYS A 12 6.54 19.99 5.65
N VAL A 13 5.78 20.06 4.57
CA VAL A 13 6.19 20.81 3.37
C VAL A 13 5.74 22.27 3.46
N GLY A 14 4.57 22.52 4.05
CA GLY A 14 4.09 23.88 4.24
C GLY A 14 2.71 23.94 4.88
N GLU A 15 2.31 25.16 5.21
CA GLU A 15 0.97 25.46 5.71
C GLU A 15 0.40 26.60 4.89
N TYR A 16 -0.86 26.46 4.52
CA TYR A 16 -1.59 27.49 3.80
C TYR A 16 -2.89 27.78 4.53
N VAL A 17 -3.12 29.06 4.82
CA VAL A 17 -4.38 29.52 5.39
C VAL A 17 -5.28 29.93 4.23
N SER A 18 -6.39 29.22 4.08
CA SER A 18 -7.39 29.54 3.05
C SER A 18 -8.12 30.85 3.39
N ARG A 19 -8.79 31.45 2.40
CA ARG A 19 -9.62 32.67 2.58
C ARG A 19 -10.71 32.50 3.64
N SER A 20 -11.13 31.26 3.88
CA SER A 20 -12.10 30.86 4.92
C SER A 20 -11.47 30.59 6.29
N GLN A 21 -10.23 31.01 6.54
CA GLN A 21 -9.44 30.78 7.76
C GLN A 21 -9.09 29.29 8.05
N ILE A 22 -9.44 28.36 7.16
CA ILE A 22 -9.07 26.94 7.29
C ILE A 22 -7.55 26.79 7.08
N LEU A 23 -6.87 26.19 8.06
CA LEU A 23 -5.44 25.90 7.97
C LEU A 23 -5.26 24.55 7.29
N HIS A 24 -4.59 24.57 6.14
CA HIS A 24 -4.22 23.38 5.39
C HIS A 24 -2.73 23.11 5.61
N SER A 25 -2.39 22.04 6.32
CA SER A 25 -1.01 21.60 6.47
C SER A 25 -0.72 20.50 5.44
N PHE A 26 0.30 20.72 4.61
CA PHE A 26 0.74 19.74 3.62
C PHE A 26 1.93 18.94 4.15
N TRP A 27 1.79 17.63 4.11
CA TRP A 27 2.77 16.70 4.62
C TRP A 27 3.13 15.66 3.57
N VAL A 28 4.40 15.32 3.52
CA VAL A 28 4.95 14.32 2.62
C VAL A 28 5.74 13.32 3.44
N GLN A 29 5.48 12.05 3.20
CA GLN A 29 6.08 10.94 3.91
C GLN A 29 6.73 9.99 2.90
N PRO A 30 8.04 10.12 2.63
CA PRO A 30 8.82 9.05 2.03
C PRO A 30 8.78 7.82 2.94
N LYS A 31 8.59 6.65 2.33
CA LYS A 31 8.61 5.35 3.01
C LYS A 31 9.36 4.32 2.19
N ALA A 32 10.02 3.40 2.87
CA ALA A 32 10.73 2.28 2.29
C ALA A 32 10.41 1.03 3.11
N GLN A 33 10.06 -0.04 2.43
CA GLN A 33 9.73 -1.32 3.03
C GLN A 33 10.49 -2.42 2.31
N LEU A 34 11.17 -3.27 3.08
CA LEU A 34 11.90 -4.44 2.64
C LEU A 34 11.24 -5.67 3.25
N THR A 35 10.70 -6.54 2.41
CA THR A 35 10.04 -7.77 2.84
C THR A 35 10.84 -8.96 2.36
N TRP A 36 11.39 -9.72 3.30
CA TRP A 36 12.05 -10.99 3.06
C TRP A 36 11.05 -12.13 3.19
N MET A 37 10.88 -12.93 2.14
CA MET A 37 9.99 -14.08 2.12
C MET A 37 10.81 -15.34 1.89
N ASP A 38 11.03 -16.12 2.95
CA ASP A 38 11.60 -17.47 2.90
C ASP A 38 10.47 -18.50 3.03
N VAL A 39 9.58 -18.52 2.03
CA VAL A 39 8.54 -19.54 1.95
C VAL A 39 9.12 -20.71 1.17
N LYS A 40 9.44 -21.78 1.87
CA LYS A 40 9.66 -23.11 1.29
C LYS A 40 8.28 -23.75 1.15
N PRO A 41 7.65 -23.79 -0.02
CA PRO A 41 6.50 -24.65 -0.20
C PRO A 41 6.98 -26.08 0.03
N GLU A 42 6.30 -26.82 0.93
CA GLU A 42 6.44 -28.27 0.96
C GLU A 42 6.13 -28.80 -0.44
N ASN A 43 6.91 -29.75 -0.91
CA ASN A 43 6.73 -30.35 -2.23
C ASN A 43 5.41 -31.14 -2.25
N HIS A 44 4.29 -30.48 -2.51
CA HIS A 44 3.05 -31.17 -2.78
C HIS A 44 2.98 -31.52 -4.26
N THR A 45 3.03 -32.82 -4.53
CA THR A 45 2.75 -33.37 -5.84
C THR A 45 1.23 -33.54 -5.90
N ASP A 46 0.57 -32.77 -6.76
CA ASP A 46 -0.85 -33.01 -7.06
C ASP A 46 -0.98 -34.37 -7.76
N GLN A 47 -2.13 -35.04 -7.63
CA GLN A 47 -2.36 -36.41 -8.15
C GLN A 47 -2.23 -36.49 -9.70
N ASN A 48 -2.17 -35.34 -10.37
CA ASN A 48 -1.96 -35.19 -11.81
C ASN A 48 -0.49 -35.01 -12.25
N GLY A 49 0.50 -35.10 -11.35
CA GLY A 49 1.93 -35.10 -11.74
C GLY A 49 2.58 -33.72 -11.91
N THR A 50 1.85 -32.63 -11.68
CA THR A 50 2.38 -31.26 -11.77
C THR A 50 3.29 -30.93 -10.59
N ARG A 51 4.61 -31.02 -10.80
CA ARG A 51 5.62 -30.64 -9.79
C ARG A 51 5.78 -29.11 -9.73
N VAL A 52 5.13 -28.49 -8.75
CA VAL A 52 5.32 -27.08 -8.38
C VAL A 52 6.53 -26.94 -7.46
N THR A 53 7.71 -26.74 -8.05
CA THR A 53 8.92 -26.39 -7.29
C THR A 53 8.99 -24.88 -7.09
N GLY A 54 8.42 -24.37 -6.00
CA GLY A 54 8.69 -22.99 -5.56
C GLY A 54 10.03 -22.94 -4.83
N GLN A 55 11.13 -22.74 -5.55
CA GLN A 55 12.43 -22.53 -4.91
C GLN A 55 12.63 -21.07 -4.50
N GLY A 56 12.70 -20.86 -3.18
CA GLY A 56 13.75 -20.07 -2.55
C GLY A 56 13.42 -18.60 -2.32
N ASN A 57 13.53 -18.21 -1.04
CA ASN A 57 13.90 -16.88 -0.55
C ASN A 57 13.90 -15.76 -1.60
N TYR A 58 12.94 -14.85 -1.52
CA TYR A 58 12.97 -13.62 -2.30
C TYR A 58 12.82 -12.38 -1.42
N LEU A 59 13.52 -11.32 -1.82
CA LEU A 59 13.47 -10.02 -1.20
C LEU A 59 12.62 -9.10 -2.08
N GLN A 60 11.53 -8.59 -1.51
CA GLN A 60 10.70 -7.58 -2.13
C GLN A 60 11.07 -6.21 -1.54
N SER A 61 11.37 -5.25 -2.41
CA SER A 61 11.61 -3.85 -2.03
C SER A 61 10.43 -3.01 -2.47
N ARG A 62 9.87 -2.21 -1.58
CA ARG A 62 8.80 -1.26 -1.85
C ARG A 62 9.26 0.12 -1.43
N LEU A 63 9.41 1.02 -2.39
CA LEU A 63 9.70 2.43 -2.14
C LEU A 63 8.45 3.24 -2.39
N GLY A 64 8.06 4.10 -1.47
CA GLY A 64 6.80 4.82 -1.52
C GLY A 64 6.93 6.27 -1.13
N LEU A 65 6.02 7.09 -1.64
CA LEU A 65 5.85 8.47 -1.23
C LEU A 65 4.36 8.70 -0.98
N ARG A 66 4.00 8.98 0.27
CA ARG A 66 2.64 9.36 0.67
C ARG A 66 2.58 10.86 0.90
N ALA A 67 1.67 11.56 0.24
CA ALA A 67 1.37 12.95 0.51
C ALA A 67 -0.04 13.05 1.09
N HIS A 68 -0.22 13.77 2.19
CA HIS A 68 -1.52 14.00 2.78
C HIS A 68 -1.71 15.47 3.13
N LEU A 69 -2.96 15.90 3.09
CA LEU A 69 -3.38 17.24 3.42
C LEU A 69 -4.24 17.17 4.67
N LEU A 70 -3.78 17.82 5.74
CA LEU A 70 -4.54 18.00 6.96
C LEU A 70 -5.35 19.28 6.81
N GLY A 71 -6.68 19.15 6.69
CA GLY A 71 -7.60 20.28 6.74
C GLY A 71 -8.11 20.49 8.15
N HIS A 72 -7.63 21.52 8.84
CA HIS A 72 -8.15 21.91 10.15
C HIS A 72 -9.02 23.16 10.01
N SER A 73 -10.34 23.02 10.19
CA SER A 73 -11.27 24.15 10.17
C SER A 73 -11.34 24.81 11.55
N PRO A 74 -11.06 26.12 11.68
CA PRO A 74 -11.29 26.82 12.95
C PRO A 74 -12.77 26.98 13.30
N GLN A 75 -13.71 26.69 12.39
CA GLN A 75 -15.15 26.60 12.73
C GLN A 75 -15.54 25.26 13.40
N ASP A 76 -14.60 24.31 13.47
CA ASP A 76 -14.75 23.03 14.17
C ASP A 76 -14.10 23.04 15.57
N GLU A 77 -13.84 24.23 16.15
CA GLU A 77 -13.62 24.40 17.59
C GLU A 77 -14.82 23.83 18.38
N GLY A 78 -14.75 22.54 18.71
CA GLY A 78 -15.78 21.79 19.42
C GLY A 78 -16.39 20.60 18.67
N LYS A 79 -16.15 20.44 17.36
CA LYS A 79 -16.57 19.27 16.58
C LYS A 79 -15.32 18.66 15.94
N GLN A 80 -14.69 17.72 16.65
CA GLN A 80 -13.44 17.03 16.27
C GLN A 80 -13.56 16.21 14.96
N ARG A 81 -13.85 16.86 13.84
CA ARG A 81 -13.96 16.27 12.51
C ARG A 81 -12.76 16.67 11.68
N GLU A 82 -11.94 15.68 11.38
CA GLU A 82 -10.70 15.88 10.62
C GLU A 82 -10.78 15.04 9.35
N PHE A 83 -10.49 15.66 8.21
CA PHE A 83 -10.48 15.00 6.92
C PHE A 83 -9.09 15.13 6.32
N GLU A 84 -8.47 13.98 6.07
CA GLU A 84 -7.11 13.86 5.58
C GLU A 84 -7.12 13.10 4.24
N PRO A 85 -7.38 13.80 3.12
CA PRO A 85 -7.14 13.20 1.82
C PRO A 85 -5.64 12.93 1.66
N PHE A 86 -5.34 11.76 1.11
CA PHE A 86 -3.97 11.37 0.81
C PHE A 86 -3.86 10.74 -0.56
N ILE A 87 -2.68 10.91 -1.14
CA ILE A 87 -2.23 10.19 -2.32
C ILE A 87 -0.93 9.50 -1.98
N GLU A 88 -0.67 8.36 -2.58
CA GLU A 88 0.53 7.60 -2.35
C GLU A 88 0.95 6.90 -3.63
N ALA A 89 2.22 7.03 -3.99
CA ALA A 89 2.82 6.30 -5.09
C ALA A 89 3.86 5.35 -4.52
N ASN A 90 3.78 4.07 -4.85
CA ASN A 90 4.75 3.05 -4.47
C ASN A 90 5.34 2.39 -5.71
N TRP A 91 6.65 2.23 -5.72
CA TRP A 91 7.36 1.37 -6.63
C TRP A 91 7.74 0.08 -5.90
N ILE A 92 7.19 -1.03 -6.37
CA ILE A 92 7.43 -2.37 -5.84
C ILE A 92 8.36 -3.09 -6.81
N TYR A 93 9.51 -3.50 -6.32
CA TYR A 93 10.46 -4.34 -7.04
C TYR A 93 10.47 -5.75 -6.43
N GLN A 94 10.26 -6.74 -7.28
CA GLN A 94 10.32 -8.15 -6.91
C GLN A 94 11.20 -8.90 -7.93
N PRO A 95 12.34 -9.47 -7.50
CA PRO A 95 13.31 -10.05 -8.43
C PRO A 95 12.85 -11.38 -9.05
N LYS A 96 11.92 -12.10 -8.39
CA LYS A 96 11.41 -13.39 -8.90
C LYS A 96 9.97 -13.25 -9.38
N PRO A 97 9.66 -13.65 -10.63
CA PRO A 97 8.29 -13.84 -11.05
C PRO A 97 7.69 -15.02 -10.28
N THR A 98 6.43 -14.92 -9.87
CA THR A 98 5.64 -16.05 -9.39
C THR A 98 5.56 -17.07 -10.55
N ALA A 99 6.52 -18.00 -10.63
CA ALA A 99 6.56 -19.00 -11.67
C ALA A 99 5.73 -20.20 -11.23
N ILE A 100 4.60 -20.41 -11.89
CA ILE A 100 3.83 -21.66 -11.78
C ILE A 100 4.34 -22.55 -12.90
N ARG A 101 4.98 -23.67 -12.56
CA ARG A 101 5.46 -24.66 -13.55
C ARG A 101 4.32 -25.64 -13.83
N MET A 102 3.73 -25.59 -15.03
CA MET A 102 2.81 -26.61 -15.55
C MET A 102 3.44 -27.28 -16.78
N ASP A 103 3.54 -28.61 -16.77
CA ASP A 103 3.89 -29.51 -17.89
C ASP A 103 4.74 -28.91 -19.01
N ASP A 104 6.06 -28.92 -18.80
CA ASP A 104 7.09 -28.63 -19.81
C ASP A 104 7.04 -27.24 -20.47
N ARG A 105 6.15 -26.35 -20.03
CA ARG A 105 6.16 -24.93 -20.38
C ARG A 105 6.26 -24.07 -19.13
N THR A 106 7.42 -23.45 -18.96
CA THR A 106 7.62 -22.43 -17.94
C THR A 106 6.78 -21.21 -18.28
N TYR A 107 5.58 -21.08 -17.70
CA TYR A 107 4.85 -19.82 -17.68
C TYR A 107 5.48 -18.92 -16.63
N GLU A 108 6.52 -18.23 -17.05
CA GLU A 108 7.14 -17.18 -16.26
C GLU A 108 6.20 -15.96 -16.29
N ILE A 109 5.62 -15.57 -15.14
CA ILE A 109 4.86 -14.31 -15.00
C ILE A 109 5.87 -13.16 -15.05
N GLN A 110 6.41 -12.88 -16.25
CA GLN A 110 7.43 -11.86 -16.52
C GLN A 110 6.91 -10.41 -16.38
N GLY A 111 5.73 -10.21 -15.78
CA GLY A 111 5.07 -8.91 -15.64
C GLY A 111 5.16 -8.26 -14.26
N ALA A 112 5.52 -9.02 -13.22
CA ALA A 112 5.48 -8.57 -11.83
C ALA A 112 6.86 -8.18 -11.25
N ARG A 113 7.87 -7.96 -12.10
CA ARG A 113 9.22 -7.61 -11.60
C ARG A 113 9.31 -6.17 -11.10
N HIS A 114 8.68 -5.25 -11.83
CA HIS A 114 8.50 -3.85 -11.42
C HIS A 114 7.00 -3.55 -11.47
N LEU A 115 6.40 -3.27 -10.31
CA LEU A 115 5.03 -2.79 -10.23
C LEU A 115 5.04 -1.35 -9.73
N GLY A 116 4.34 -0.48 -10.45
CA GLY A 116 3.91 0.81 -9.94
C GLY A 116 2.56 0.64 -9.25
N GLU A 117 2.42 1.11 -8.02
CA GLU A 117 1.17 1.16 -7.29
C GLU A 117 0.85 2.61 -6.98
N PHE A 118 -0.33 3.06 -7.39
CA PHE A 118 -0.87 4.36 -7.02
C PHE A 118 -2.05 4.15 -6.08
N LYS A 119 -2.06 4.83 -4.94
CA LYS A 119 -3.15 4.84 -3.99
C LYS A 119 -3.67 6.25 -3.81
N MET A 120 -4.97 6.38 -3.68
CA MET A 120 -5.64 7.62 -3.30
C MET A 120 -6.75 7.30 -2.33
N GLY A 121 -6.90 8.12 -1.31
CA GLY A 121 -7.88 7.87 -0.27
C GLY A 121 -8.13 9.08 0.60
N VAL A 122 -9.01 8.89 1.56
CA VAL A 122 -9.34 9.87 2.58
C VAL A 122 -9.48 9.16 3.91
N ASP A 123 -8.82 9.71 4.92
CA ASP A 123 -9.02 9.36 6.31
C ASP A 123 -9.95 10.41 6.92
N ALA A 124 -11.06 9.97 7.52
CA ALA A 124 -12.10 10.82 8.10
C ALA A 124 -12.29 10.46 9.58
N LYS A 125 -11.82 11.32 10.46
CA LYS A 125 -12.08 11.22 11.89
C LYS A 125 -13.42 11.90 12.16
N LEU A 126 -14.48 11.12 12.38
CA LEU A 126 -15.83 11.65 12.56
C LEU A 126 -16.10 12.09 14.02
N SER A 127 -15.42 11.45 14.98
CA SER A 127 -15.50 11.70 16.42
C SER A 127 -14.31 11.08 17.14
N ALA A 128 -14.09 11.40 18.42
CA ALA A 128 -13.03 10.80 19.25
C ALA A 128 -13.03 9.26 19.28
N ARG A 129 -14.19 8.63 19.02
CA ARG A 129 -14.36 7.17 19.05
C ARG A 129 -14.52 6.54 17.67
N LEU A 130 -14.83 7.32 16.63
CA LEU A 130 -15.18 6.80 15.30
C LEU A 130 -14.25 7.37 14.24
N HIS A 131 -13.48 6.48 13.64
CA HIS A 131 -12.56 6.76 12.55
C HIS A 131 -13.00 5.96 11.33
N LEU A 132 -13.15 6.62 10.19
CA LEU A 132 -13.47 5.99 8.91
C LEU A 132 -12.31 6.25 7.97
N TRP A 133 -11.92 5.26 7.18
CA TRP A 133 -10.94 5.43 6.13
C TRP A 133 -11.41 4.72 4.88
N GLY A 134 -11.05 5.27 3.72
CA GLY A 134 -11.36 4.67 2.44
C GLY A 134 -10.28 5.03 1.42
N HIS A 135 -9.81 4.04 0.67
CA HIS A 135 -8.83 4.26 -0.38
C HIS A 135 -9.00 3.30 -1.55
N VAL A 136 -8.53 3.74 -2.71
CA VAL A 136 -8.42 2.93 -3.93
C VAL A 136 -6.94 2.84 -4.30
N ALA A 137 -6.49 1.63 -4.59
CA ALA A 137 -5.15 1.29 -5.03
C ALA A 137 -5.21 0.73 -6.46
N GLN A 138 -4.39 1.26 -7.36
CA GLN A 138 -4.20 0.79 -8.71
C GLN A 138 -2.75 0.33 -8.86
N GLN A 139 -2.53 -0.96 -9.09
CA GLN A 139 -1.24 -1.52 -9.45
C GLN A 139 -1.14 -1.70 -10.96
N ILE A 140 0.03 -1.40 -11.52
CA ILE A 140 0.37 -1.50 -12.94
C ILE A 140 1.76 -2.13 -13.04
N GLY A 141 1.88 -3.25 -13.76
CA GLY A 141 3.14 -3.97 -14.00
C GLY A 141 3.52 -3.99 -15.48
N THR A 142 4.60 -4.70 -15.81
CA THR A 142 5.00 -4.94 -17.20
C THR A 142 4.10 -6.02 -17.84
N LYS A 143 3.85 -5.95 -19.15
CA LYS A 143 3.00 -6.92 -19.91
C LYS A 143 1.53 -6.99 -19.43
N GLU A 144 0.85 -5.85 -19.40
CA GLU A 144 -0.62 -5.74 -19.17
C GLU A 144 -1.11 -6.14 -17.77
N TYR A 145 -0.23 -6.36 -16.80
CA TYR A 145 -0.65 -6.59 -15.42
C TYR A 145 -1.27 -5.31 -14.84
N THR A 146 -2.57 -5.35 -14.52
CA THR A 146 -3.28 -4.28 -13.82
C THR A 146 -4.15 -4.88 -12.73
N ASP A 147 -4.15 -4.25 -11.56
CA ASP A 147 -4.94 -4.69 -10.41
C ASP A 147 -5.52 -3.47 -9.70
N THR A 148 -6.84 -3.42 -9.57
CA THR A 148 -7.55 -2.31 -8.92
C THR A 148 -8.20 -2.83 -7.65
N ARG A 149 -7.81 -2.26 -6.51
CA ARG A 149 -8.32 -2.63 -5.19
C ARG A 149 -8.91 -1.44 -4.47
N GLY A 150 -10.19 -1.53 -4.13
CA GLY A 150 -10.84 -0.61 -3.19
C GLY A 150 -10.81 -1.20 -1.79
N THR A 151 -10.57 -0.37 -0.78
CA THR A 151 -10.70 -0.78 0.61
C THR A 151 -11.34 0.33 1.41
N ILE A 152 -12.32 -0.03 2.24
CA ILE A 152 -13.01 0.87 3.15
C ILE A 152 -12.97 0.19 4.51
N GLY A 153 -12.69 0.94 5.56
CA GLY A 153 -12.68 0.44 6.91
C GLY A 153 -13.21 1.45 7.89
N VAL A 154 -13.84 0.93 8.94
CA VAL A 154 -14.32 1.70 10.08
C VAL A 154 -13.66 1.18 11.33
N LYS A 155 -13.17 2.09 12.16
CA LYS A 155 -12.57 1.80 13.46
C LYS A 155 -13.39 2.52 14.52
N TYR A 156 -13.90 1.74 15.47
CA TYR A 156 -14.61 2.24 16.63
C TYR A 156 -13.85 1.86 17.90
N HIS A 157 -13.57 2.82 18.77
CA HIS A 157 -12.96 2.59 20.07
C HIS A 157 -14.06 2.40 21.12
N PHE A 158 -14.20 1.16 21.60
CA PHE A 158 -15.04 0.83 22.76
C PHE A 158 -14.28 1.17 24.05
N GLN A 159 -14.98 1.74 25.02
CA GLN A 159 -14.43 2.11 26.34
C GLN A 159 -14.75 1.01 27.35
#